data_AF-A0A7L4QD75-F1
#
_entry.id   AF-A0A7L4QD75-F1
#
_cell.length_a   1.000
_cell.length_b   1.000
_cell.length_c   1.000
_cell.angle_alpha   90.00
_cell.angle_beta   90.00
_cell.angle_gamma   90.00
#
_symmetry.space_group_name_H-M   'P 1'
#
loop_
_entity.id
_entity.type
_entity.pdbx_description
1 polymer ?
#
loop_
_entity_poly.entity_id
_entity_poly.type
_entity_poly.pdbx_seq_one_letter_code
_entity_poly.pdbx_strand_id
1 'polypeptide(L)'
;MVEETPYSEIIEETCPSCRHTVPQGTAVCPNCGFQIREEPKPAPTQKAAPAKVEQVRQFTEKAAFGGWLILVSGILAVITGIYMVIDPETFVQLYTNIGYTFSTDIMVGAGVMTLIFGVVAIAGGVAALKKRSWGLAVIGGFLGFIASGAFFLGTLLGLIGLILVAVSKREFKS
;
A
#
# COMPACT_ATOMS: atom_id res chain seq x y z
N MET A 1 -6.94 -59.18 51.19
CA MET A 1 -6.23 -57.91 51.44
C MET A 1 -6.92 -56.88 50.57
N VAL A 2 -7.82 -56.11 51.16
CA VAL A 2 -8.55 -55.03 50.50
C VAL A 2 -7.76 -53.76 50.82
N GLU A 3 -7.10 -53.18 49.81
CA GLU A 3 -6.43 -51.89 49.95
C GLU A 3 -7.49 -50.80 50.07
N GLU A 4 -7.64 -50.27 51.29
CA GLU A 4 -8.40 -49.05 51.54
C GLU A 4 -7.58 -47.87 50.99
N THR A 5 -8.09 -47.23 49.94
CA THR A 5 -7.48 -46.00 49.42
C THR A 5 -7.86 -44.80 50.30
N PRO A 6 -6.95 -43.84 50.52
CA PRO A 6 -7.13 -42.79 51.51
C PRO A 6 -8.20 -41.80 51.05
N TYR A 7 -9.14 -41.50 51.96
CA TYR A 7 -10.10 -40.40 51.87
C TYR A 7 -9.38 -39.11 51.43
N SER A 8 -9.59 -38.70 50.17
CA SER A 8 -9.24 -37.35 49.75
C SER A 8 -10.17 -36.37 50.46
N GLU A 9 -9.62 -35.47 51.27
CA GLU A 9 -10.32 -34.29 51.78
C GLU A 9 -11.04 -33.60 50.62
N ILE A 10 -12.36 -33.74 50.60
CA ILE A 10 -13.22 -33.04 49.65
C ILE A 10 -13.25 -31.61 50.18
N ILE A 11 -12.37 -30.75 49.68
CA ILE A 11 -12.41 -29.34 50.04
C ILE A 11 -13.70 -28.79 49.44
N GLU A 12 -14.69 -28.53 50.30
CA GLU A 12 -16.00 -28.02 49.89
C GLU A 12 -15.89 -26.53 49.60
N GLU A 13 -16.21 -26.12 48.37
CA GLU A 13 -16.28 -24.71 48.01
C GLU A 13 -17.73 -24.23 48.16
N THR A 14 -17.92 -23.02 48.67
CA THR A 14 -19.25 -22.44 48.85
C THR A 14 -19.56 -21.51 47.68
N CYS A 15 -20.69 -21.72 47.01
CA CYS A 15 -21.13 -20.87 45.91
C CYS A 15 -21.34 -19.42 46.40
N PRO A 16 -20.73 -18.40 45.77
CA PRO A 16 -20.82 -17.01 46.23
C PRO A 16 -22.21 -16.39 46.05
N SER A 17 -23.03 -16.93 45.14
CA SER A 17 -24.36 -16.40 44.83
C SER A 17 -25.44 -16.92 45.78
N CYS A 18 -25.53 -18.24 45.96
CA CYS A 18 -26.59 -18.87 46.78
C CYS A 18 -26.12 -19.48 48.10
N ARG A 19 -24.80 -19.45 48.38
CA ARG A 19 -24.16 -20.04 49.58
C ARG A 19 -24.36 -21.55 49.75
N HIS A 20 -24.73 -22.25 48.69
CA HIS A 20 -24.79 -23.70 48.71
C HIS A 20 -23.38 -24.29 48.60
N THR A 21 -23.07 -25.30 49.41
CA THR A 21 -21.82 -26.06 49.30
C THR A 21 -21.85 -26.89 48.02
N VAL A 22 -20.76 -26.82 47.26
CA VAL A 22 -20.62 -27.47 45.97
C VAL A 22 -19.30 -28.23 45.92
N PRO A 23 -19.27 -29.43 45.32
CA PRO A 23 -18.05 -30.20 45.22
C PRO A 23 -17.03 -29.48 44.33
N GLN A 24 -15.76 -29.59 44.69
CA GLN A 24 -14.66 -28.96 43.96
C GLN A 24 -14.62 -29.41 42.50
N GLY A 25 -14.39 -28.45 41.61
CA GLY A 25 -14.34 -28.68 40.16
C GLY A 25 -15.68 -28.55 39.44
N THR A 26 -16.77 -28.19 40.12
CA THR A 26 -18.05 -27.86 39.46
C THR A 26 -17.96 -26.51 38.75
N ALA A 27 -18.17 -26.51 37.43
CA ALA A 27 -18.15 -25.28 36.63
C ALA A 27 -19.39 -24.41 36.87
N VAL A 28 -20.52 -25.04 37.14
CA VAL A 28 -21.83 -24.40 37.33
C VAL A 28 -22.50 -24.92 38.60
N CYS A 29 -23.00 -24.02 39.44
CA CYS A 29 -23.72 -24.38 40.65
C CYS A 29 -25.06 -25.05 40.31
N PRO A 30 -25.36 -26.27 40.81
CA PRO A 30 -26.60 -26.99 40.49
C PRO A 30 -27.85 -26.35 41.11
N ASN A 31 -27.70 -25.51 42.14
CA ASN A 31 -28.84 -24.90 42.83
C ASN A 31 -29.30 -23.59 42.17
N CYS A 32 -28.36 -22.72 41.76
CA CYS A 32 -28.68 -21.38 41.24
C CYS A 32 -28.23 -21.13 39.79
N GLY A 33 -27.46 -22.03 39.18
CA GLY A 33 -26.91 -21.85 37.84
C GLY A 33 -25.71 -20.88 37.74
N PHE A 34 -25.16 -20.42 38.87
CA PHE A 34 -24.01 -19.52 38.87
C PHE A 34 -22.74 -20.22 38.35
N GLN A 35 -22.01 -19.60 37.42
CA GLN A 35 -20.76 -20.12 36.87
C GLN A 35 -19.61 -19.81 37.85
N ILE A 36 -19.13 -20.84 38.56
CA ILE A 36 -18.08 -20.70 39.60
C ILE A 36 -16.71 -20.63 38.94
N ARG A 37 -16.55 -21.30 37.81
CA ARG A 37 -15.33 -21.31 37.02
C ARG A 37 -15.67 -20.79 35.63
N GLU A 38 -15.17 -19.60 35.31
CA GLU A 38 -15.11 -19.18 33.91
C GLU A 38 -14.24 -20.21 33.19
N GLU A 39 -14.82 -20.95 32.24
CA GLU A 39 -14.01 -21.73 31.32
C GLU A 39 -12.94 -20.80 30.75
N PRO A 40 -11.66 -21.21 30.69
CA PRO A 40 -10.64 -20.39 30.04
C PRO A 40 -11.15 -20.11 28.64
N LYS A 41 -11.60 -18.87 28.44
CA LYS A 41 -12.16 -18.39 27.18
C LYS A 41 -11.21 -18.89 26.11
N PRO A 42 -11.63 -19.78 25.20
CA PRO A 42 -10.72 -20.31 24.20
C PRO A 42 -10.10 -19.10 23.54
N ALA A 43 -8.79 -18.94 23.72
CA ALA A 43 -8.04 -17.82 23.14
C ALA A 43 -8.53 -17.72 21.70
N PRO A 44 -8.96 -16.54 21.25
CA PRO A 44 -9.70 -16.39 20.00
C PRO A 44 -8.91 -17.18 18.98
N THR A 45 -9.48 -18.31 18.58
CA THR A 45 -8.89 -19.16 17.57
C THR A 45 -8.89 -18.24 16.39
N GLN A 46 -7.73 -17.66 16.10
CA GLN A 46 -7.47 -16.95 14.87
C GLN A 46 -7.74 -18.03 13.86
N LYS A 47 -8.99 -18.04 13.35
CA LYS A 47 -9.36 -18.78 12.17
C LYS A 47 -8.24 -18.48 11.23
N ALA A 48 -7.45 -19.51 10.95
CA ALA A 48 -6.53 -19.46 9.83
C ALA A 48 -7.36 -18.87 8.70
N ALA A 49 -6.94 -17.71 8.21
CA ALA A 49 -7.43 -17.17 6.95
C ALA A 49 -6.40 -17.57 5.89
N PRO A 50 -6.34 -18.84 5.45
CA PRO A 50 -5.46 -19.21 4.35
C PRO A 50 -6.16 -18.79 3.06
N ALA A 51 -5.87 -17.57 2.58
CA ALA A 51 -6.01 -17.19 1.16
C ALA A 51 -5.66 -15.71 0.93
N LYS A 52 -5.90 -14.82 1.90
CA LYS A 52 -5.84 -13.36 1.66
C LYS A 52 -4.48 -12.72 1.94
N VAL A 53 -3.56 -13.45 2.57
CA VAL A 53 -2.19 -12.96 2.87
C VAL A 53 -1.32 -12.97 1.61
N GLU A 54 -1.52 -13.93 0.70
CA GLU A 54 -0.83 -14.00 -0.60
C GLU A 54 -1.10 -12.75 -1.45
N GLN A 55 -2.36 -12.28 -1.42
CA GLN A 55 -2.81 -11.13 -2.18
C GLN A 55 -2.28 -9.80 -1.64
N VAL A 56 -1.74 -9.74 -0.42
CA VAL A 56 -1.05 -8.54 0.09
C VAL A 56 0.42 -8.54 -0.35
N ARG A 57 1.05 -9.72 -0.44
CA ARG A 57 2.45 -9.87 -0.85
C ARG A 57 2.66 -9.63 -2.35
N GLN A 58 1.70 -10.01 -3.19
CA GLN A 58 1.74 -9.78 -4.64
C GLN A 58 1.59 -8.30 -5.05
N PHE A 59 1.04 -7.43 -4.20
CA PHE A 59 0.93 -6.00 -4.50
C PHE A 59 2.23 -5.25 -4.23
N THR A 60 3.10 -5.80 -3.38
CA THR A 60 4.36 -5.19 -2.99
C THR A 60 5.37 -5.14 -4.14
N GLU A 61 5.39 -6.15 -5.01
CA GLU A 61 6.21 -6.15 -6.24
C GLU A 61 5.64 -5.22 -7.31
N LYS A 62 4.31 -5.17 -7.42
CA LYS A 62 3.62 -4.31 -8.42
C LYS A 62 3.73 -2.82 -8.09
N ALA A 63 3.74 -2.47 -6.80
CA ALA A 63 3.97 -1.10 -6.35
C ALA A 63 5.38 -0.60 -6.68
N ALA A 64 6.39 -1.46 -6.50
CA ALA A 64 7.77 -1.16 -6.88
C ALA A 64 7.91 -0.97 -8.41
N PHE A 65 7.21 -1.81 -9.19
CA PHE A 65 7.15 -1.67 -10.65
C PHE A 65 6.52 -0.33 -11.08
N GLY A 66 5.46 0.12 -10.41
CA GLY A 66 4.86 1.44 -10.63
C GLY A 66 5.82 2.60 -10.36
N GLY A 67 6.59 2.53 -9.26
CA GLY A 67 7.62 3.51 -8.96
C GLY A 67 8.74 3.55 -10.01
N TRP A 68 9.16 2.39 -10.51
CA TRP A 68 10.15 2.29 -11.58
C TRP A 68 9.65 2.90 -12.89
N LEU A 69 8.41 2.60 -13.30
CA LEU A 69 7.78 3.18 -14.49
C LEU A 69 7.76 4.71 -14.45
N ILE A 70 7.37 5.29 -13.29
CA ILE A 70 7.36 6.74 -13.10
C ILE A 70 8.78 7.31 -13.20
N LEU A 71 9.75 6.64 -12.58
CA LEU A 71 11.15 7.08 -12.59
C LEU A 71 11.75 7.07 -14.00
N VAL A 72 11.54 5.98 -14.76
CA VAL A 72 11.97 5.89 -16.16
C VAL A 72 11.28 6.96 -17.02
N SER A 73 9.98 7.20 -16.81
CA SER A 73 9.26 8.26 -17.51
C SER A 73 9.82 9.66 -17.22
N GLY A 74 10.18 9.94 -15.96
CA GLY A 74 10.77 11.22 -15.57
C GLY A 74 12.15 11.43 -16.18
N ILE A 75 12.98 10.39 -16.25
CA ILE A 75 14.29 10.45 -16.90
C ILE A 75 14.12 10.73 -18.40
N LEU A 76 13.21 10.04 -19.08
CA LEU A 76 12.90 10.27 -20.49
C LEU A 76 12.40 11.71 -20.72
N ALA A 77 11.54 12.24 -19.83
CA ALA A 77 11.07 13.61 -19.91
C ALA A 77 12.20 14.64 -19.77
N VAL A 78 13.14 14.42 -18.83
CA VAL A 78 14.33 15.27 -18.66
C VAL A 78 15.21 15.23 -19.91
N ILE A 79 15.51 14.04 -20.43
CA ILE A 79 16.32 13.88 -21.64
C ILE A 79 15.64 14.61 -22.81
N THR A 80 14.34 14.39 -23.01
CA THR A 80 13.56 15.02 -24.09
C THR A 80 13.53 16.54 -23.94
N GLY A 81 13.34 17.07 -22.72
CA GLY A 81 13.37 18.50 -22.45
C GLY A 81 14.73 19.13 -22.72
N ILE A 82 15.83 18.45 -22.39
CA ILE A 82 17.20 18.89 -22.73
C ILE A 82 17.37 18.98 -24.25
N TYR A 83 16.97 17.94 -24.99
CA TYR A 83 17.06 17.95 -26.45
C TYR A 83 16.22 19.07 -27.07
N MET A 84 15.01 19.33 -26.56
CA MET A 84 14.18 20.45 -27.02
C MET A 84 14.83 21.82 -26.80
N VAL A 85 15.65 21.99 -25.76
CA VAL A 85 16.33 23.26 -25.48
C VAL A 85 17.61 23.43 -26.31
N ILE A 86 18.35 22.34 -26.56
CA ILE A 86 19.60 22.38 -27.34
C ILE A 86 19.32 22.56 -28.83
N ASP A 87 18.33 21.84 -29.35
CA ASP A 87 17.99 21.83 -30.78
C ASP A 87 16.47 21.86 -31.00
N PRO A 88 15.84 23.04 -30.79
CA PRO A 88 14.40 23.19 -30.97
C PRO A 88 13.95 23.03 -32.42
N GLU A 89 14.84 23.24 -33.40
CA GLU A 89 14.51 23.20 -34.83
C GLU A 89 14.13 21.79 -35.27
N THR A 90 14.88 20.77 -34.82
CA THR A 90 14.57 19.35 -35.09
C THR A 90 13.15 18.99 -34.63
N PHE A 91 12.73 19.48 -33.45
CA PHE A 91 11.37 19.25 -32.96
C PHE A 91 10.33 20.03 -33.76
N VAL A 92 10.57 21.32 -34.06
CA VAL A 92 9.66 22.12 -34.87
C VAL A 92 9.44 21.50 -36.25
N GLN A 93 10.48 20.98 -36.89
CA GLN A 93 10.38 20.27 -38.17
C GLN A 93 9.54 18.99 -38.04
N LEU A 94 9.75 18.19 -36.99
CA LEU A 94 8.96 16.99 -36.73
C LEU A 94 7.47 17.30 -36.61
N TYR A 95 7.11 18.35 -35.86
CA TYR A 95 5.71 18.80 -35.72
C TYR A 95 5.14 19.42 -37.00
N THR A 96 5.98 20.13 -37.77
CA THR A 96 5.55 20.73 -39.05
C THR A 96 5.20 19.65 -40.07
N ASN A 97 5.95 18.54 -40.09
CA ASN A 97 5.68 17.40 -40.98
C ASN A 97 4.34 16.70 -40.70
N ILE A 98 3.82 16.79 -39.47
CA ILE A 98 2.48 16.29 -39.12
C ILE A 98 1.39 17.37 -39.23
N GLY A 99 1.70 18.54 -39.81
CA GLY A 99 0.75 19.61 -40.13
C GLY A 99 0.59 20.67 -39.03
N TYR A 100 1.40 20.66 -37.98
CA TYR A 100 1.35 21.64 -36.90
C TYR A 100 2.52 22.62 -36.99
N THR A 101 2.22 23.92 -37.05
CA THR A 101 3.26 24.96 -37.06
C THR A 101 3.40 25.55 -35.65
N PHE A 102 4.58 25.36 -35.05
CA PHE A 102 4.93 25.94 -33.76
C PHE A 102 6.11 26.90 -33.93
N SER A 103 6.10 28.00 -33.17
CA SER A 103 7.27 28.88 -33.07
C SER A 103 8.36 28.21 -32.24
N THR A 104 9.62 28.46 -32.60
CA THR A 104 10.80 28.01 -31.85
C THR A 104 10.75 28.46 -30.39
N ASP A 105 10.29 29.69 -30.13
CA ASP A 105 10.21 30.25 -28.78
C ASP A 105 9.25 29.47 -27.88
N ILE A 106 8.12 29.02 -28.45
CA ILE A 106 7.13 28.21 -27.75
C ILE A 106 7.72 26.83 -27.44
N MET A 107 8.48 26.26 -28.37
CA MET A 107 9.11 24.94 -28.19
C MET A 107 10.17 24.96 -27.08
N VAL A 108 11.03 25.99 -27.05
CA VAL A 108 12.02 26.17 -25.99
C VAL A 108 11.32 26.35 -24.64
N GLY A 109 10.26 27.16 -24.59
CA GLY A 109 9.45 27.33 -23.37
C GLY A 109 8.84 26.02 -22.88
N ALA A 110 8.30 25.21 -23.78
CA ALA A 110 7.77 23.88 -23.48
C ALA A 110 8.86 22.92 -22.97
N GLY A 111 10.06 22.96 -23.56
CA GLY A 111 11.22 22.17 -23.13
C GLY A 111 11.64 22.47 -21.69
N VAL A 112 11.70 23.77 -21.31
CA VAL A 112 12.03 24.18 -19.94
C VAL A 112 10.98 23.71 -18.93
N MET A 113 9.68 23.86 -19.24
CA MET A 113 8.61 23.36 -18.39
C MET A 113 8.67 21.84 -18.22
N THR A 114 8.92 21.12 -19.31
CA THR A 114 9.09 19.66 -19.32
C THR A 114 10.26 19.23 -18.44
N LEU A 115 11.36 19.99 -18.45
CA LEU A 115 12.52 19.77 -17.58
C LEU A 115 12.16 19.89 -16.10
N ILE A 116 11.50 20.98 -15.71
CA ILE A 116 11.08 21.23 -14.32
C ILE A 116 10.17 20.09 -13.84
N PHE A 117 9.16 19.74 -14.63
CA PHE A 117 8.27 18.65 -14.27
C PHE A 117 8.95 17.28 -14.29
N GLY A 118 9.91 17.04 -15.18
CA GLY A 118 10.71 15.81 -15.21
C GLY A 118 11.49 15.61 -13.91
N VAL A 119 12.10 16.67 -13.38
CA VAL A 119 12.79 16.62 -12.07
C VAL A 119 11.81 16.30 -10.94
N VAL A 120 10.63 16.93 -10.94
CA VAL A 120 9.58 16.65 -9.95
C VAL A 120 9.07 15.21 -10.06
N ALA A 121 8.91 14.69 -11.29
CA ALA A 121 8.51 13.31 -11.54
C ALA A 121 9.55 12.31 -11.03
N ILE A 122 10.85 12.58 -11.22
CA ILE A 122 11.93 11.76 -10.66
C ILE A 122 11.87 11.76 -9.12
N ALA A 123 11.70 12.94 -8.50
CA ALA A 123 11.56 13.04 -7.05
C ALA A 123 10.33 12.26 -6.54
N GLY A 124 9.20 12.34 -7.26
CA GLY A 124 7.99 11.57 -7.00
C GLY A 124 8.19 10.06 -7.15
N GLY A 125 8.90 9.61 -8.20
CA GLY A 125 9.26 8.21 -8.42
C GLY A 125 10.16 7.65 -7.33
N VAL A 126 11.18 8.41 -6.91
CA VAL A 126 12.05 8.05 -5.77
C VAL A 126 11.25 8.00 -4.46
N ALA A 127 10.33 8.93 -4.24
CA ALA A 127 9.44 8.93 -3.07
C ALA A 127 8.49 7.72 -3.07
N ALA A 128 8.02 7.28 -4.25
CA ALA A 128 7.24 6.07 -4.43
C ALA A 128 8.04 4.81 -4.06
N LEU A 129 9.29 4.71 -4.54
CA LEU A 129 10.18 3.59 -4.23
C LEU A 129 10.53 3.51 -2.75
N LYS A 130 10.74 4.66 -2.09
CA LYS A 130 11.04 4.73 -0.65
C LYS A 130 9.82 4.49 0.25
N LYS A 131 8.61 4.33 -0.31
CA LYS A 131 7.34 4.16 0.43
C LYS A 131 7.12 5.20 1.55
N ARG A 132 7.73 6.40 1.43
CA ARG A 132 7.80 7.39 2.50
C ARG A 132 6.59 8.33 2.53
N SER A 133 6.02 8.64 1.38
CA SER A 133 4.93 9.61 1.26
C SER A 133 4.07 9.33 0.03
N TRP A 134 2.85 8.84 0.24
CA TRP A 134 1.91 8.52 -0.86
C TRP A 134 1.54 9.77 -1.67
N GLY A 135 1.24 10.88 -1.00
CA GLY A 135 0.80 12.12 -1.68
C GLY A 135 1.85 12.66 -2.65
N LEU A 136 3.12 12.65 -2.26
CA LEU A 136 4.22 13.13 -3.12
C LEU A 136 4.42 12.25 -4.36
N ALA A 137 4.20 10.94 -4.23
CA ALA A 137 4.28 10.01 -5.35
C ALA A 137 3.15 10.23 -6.36
N VAL A 138 1.92 10.45 -5.89
CA VAL A 138 0.75 10.72 -6.76
C VAL A 138 0.90 12.07 -7.45
N ILE A 139 1.29 13.12 -6.71
CA ILE A 139 1.50 14.46 -7.26
C ILE A 139 2.63 14.41 -8.31
N GLY A 140 3.77 13.79 -7.99
CA GLY A 140 4.89 13.66 -8.92
C GLY A 140 4.53 12.87 -10.18
N GLY A 141 3.77 11.78 -10.05
CA GLY A 141 3.28 11.01 -11.19
C GLY A 141 2.30 11.80 -12.08
N PHE A 142 1.40 12.58 -11.46
CA PHE A 142 0.43 13.40 -12.19
C PHE A 142 1.10 14.57 -12.93
N LEU A 143 2.06 15.25 -12.29
CA LEU A 143 2.84 16.29 -12.95
C LEU A 143 3.71 15.70 -14.08
N GLY A 144 4.29 14.52 -13.88
CA GLY A 144 5.05 13.81 -14.92
C GLY A 144 4.19 13.39 -16.12
N PHE A 145 2.93 12.99 -15.88
CA PHE A 145 1.97 12.69 -16.94
C PHE A 145 1.67 13.91 -17.82
N ILE A 146 1.43 15.06 -17.20
CA ILE A 146 1.17 16.32 -17.92
C ILE A 146 2.40 16.74 -18.73
N ALA A 147 3.59 16.59 -18.16
CA ALA A 147 4.85 16.98 -18.81
C ALA A 147 5.22 16.09 -20.00
N SER A 148 4.90 14.79 -19.91
CA SER A 148 5.23 13.83 -20.98
C SER A 148 4.24 13.88 -22.16
N GLY A 149 3.22 14.74 -22.10
CA GLY A 149 2.12 14.82 -23.07
C GLY A 149 2.54 15.05 -24.53
N ALA A 150 3.78 15.48 -24.77
CA ALA A 150 4.35 15.61 -26.11
C ALA A 150 4.56 14.25 -26.82
N PHE A 151 4.75 13.16 -26.08
CA PHE A 151 4.91 11.80 -26.61
C PHE A 151 3.86 10.86 -26.03
N PHE A 152 3.00 10.33 -26.91
CA PHE A 152 1.90 9.42 -26.59
C PHE A 152 2.33 8.22 -25.70
N LEU A 153 3.57 7.75 -25.86
CA LEU A 153 4.14 6.65 -25.08
C LEU A 153 4.37 7.03 -23.61
N GLY A 154 4.90 8.23 -23.34
CA GLY A 154 5.18 8.69 -21.98
C GLY A 154 3.90 8.88 -21.17
N THR A 155 2.86 9.39 -21.82
CA THR A 155 1.51 9.55 -21.26
C THR A 155 0.92 8.21 -20.82
N LEU A 156 1.03 7.17 -21.64
CA LEU A 156 0.53 5.83 -21.30
C LEU A 156 1.31 5.19 -20.13
N LEU A 157 2.64 5.26 -20.15
CA LEU A 157 3.46 4.73 -19.06
C LEU A 157 3.21 5.47 -17.74
N GLY A 158 3.13 6.80 -17.80
CA GLY A 158 2.84 7.65 -16.65
C GLY A 158 1.46 7.35 -16.06
N LEU A 159 0.45 7.16 -16.91
CA LEU A 159 -0.91 6.82 -16.47
C LEU A 159 -0.96 5.45 -15.77
N ILE A 160 -0.35 4.42 -16.38
CA ILE A 160 -0.33 3.07 -15.80
C ILE A 160 0.42 3.08 -14.46
N GLY A 161 1.57 3.77 -14.40
CA GLY A 161 2.34 3.96 -13.16
C GLY A 161 1.53 4.70 -12.09
N LEU A 162 0.82 5.77 -12.46
CA LEU A 162 -0.02 6.54 -11.56
C LEU A 162 -1.17 5.70 -10.99
N ILE A 163 -1.85 4.91 -11.82
CA ILE A 163 -2.94 4.03 -11.40
C ILE A 163 -2.42 2.98 -10.41
N LEU A 164 -1.27 2.37 -10.70
CA LEU A 164 -0.65 1.39 -9.79
C LEU A 164 -0.32 2.02 -8.43
N VAL A 165 0.29 3.21 -8.42
CA VAL A 165 0.63 3.93 -7.18
C VAL A 165 -0.63 4.35 -6.41
N ALA A 166 -1.68 4.78 -7.11
CA ALA A 166 -2.94 5.16 -6.49
C ALA A 166 -3.61 3.97 -5.77
N VAL A 167 -3.59 2.78 -6.38
CA VAL A 167 -4.12 1.54 -5.78
C VAL A 167 -3.29 1.08 -4.58
N SER A 168 -1.98 1.33 -4.57
CA SER A 168 -1.06 0.96 -3.49
C SER A 168 -1.11 1.86 -2.24
N LYS A 169 -2.12 2.73 -2.09
CA LYS A 169 -2.26 3.64 -0.92
C LYS A 169 -2.09 2.96 0.44
N ARG A 170 -2.48 1.69 0.56
CA ARG A 170 -2.43 0.92 1.82
C ARG A 170 -1.02 0.48 2.22
N GLU A 171 -0.03 0.55 1.32
CA GLU A 171 1.37 0.16 1.61
C GLU A 171 2.24 1.30 2.12
N PHE A 172 1.76 2.55 2.03
CA PHE A 172 2.52 3.70 2.49
C PHE A 172 2.31 3.85 4.00
N LYS A 173 3.42 3.99 4.73
CA LYS A 173 3.37 4.38 6.15
C LYS A 173 2.88 5.82 6.20
N SER A 174 1.69 6.02 6.75
CA SER A 174 1.14 7.34 7.03
C SER A 174 1.83 8.00 8.21
#